data_AF-A0A848LMW5-F1
#
_entry.id   AF-A0A848LMW5-F1
#
_cell.length_a   1.000
_cell.length_b   1.000
_cell.length_c   1.000
_cell.angle_alpha   90.00
_cell.angle_beta   90.00
_cell.angle_gamma   90.00
#
_symmetry.space_group_name_H-M   'P 1'
#
loop_
_entity.id
_entity.type
_entity.pdbx_description
1 polymer ?
#
loop_
_entity_poly.entity_id
_entity_poly.type
_entity_poly.pdbx_seq_one_letter_code
_entity_poly.pdbx_strand_id
1 'polypeptide(L)'
;LRVGGLGGIIGREGKLGRREEAEHLRMMGAVLREKPEVLVLHAGPDVPGRRVHGSAPIREVLEGREEVLVVCGHAHWEEPLATLTGGTQVLNVDSRAVLLQRAR
;
A
#
# COMPACT_ATOMS: atom_id res chain seq x y z
N LEU A 1 -9.84 -14.96 -0.34
CA LEU A 1 -9.45 -13.68 0.28
C LEU A 1 -8.38 -13.91 1.35
N ARG A 2 -7.12 -13.77 0.94
CA ARG A 2 -5.95 -13.68 1.81
C ARG A 2 -5.61 -12.21 2.00
N VAL A 3 -5.59 -11.77 3.26
CA VAL A 3 -5.24 -10.39 3.62
C VAL A 3 -3.87 -10.41 4.28
N GLY A 4 -2.93 -9.66 3.70
CA GLY A 4 -1.64 -9.35 4.30
C GLY A 4 -1.62 -7.91 4.77
N GLY A 5 -0.76 -7.57 5.73
CA GLY A 5 -0.62 -6.20 6.17
C GLY A 5 0.74 -5.91 6.76
N LEU A 6 1.16 -4.66 6.64
CA LEU A 6 2.36 -4.14 7.29
C LEU A 6 2.02 -2.87 8.07
N GLY A 7 2.20 -2.94 9.39
CA GLY A 7 2.03 -1.80 10.26
C GLY A 7 3.20 -0.81 10.20
N GLY A 8 2.91 0.43 10.56
CA GLY A 8 3.85 1.54 10.60
C GLY A 8 4.11 2.17 9.23
N ILE A 9 5.01 3.15 9.21
CA ILE A 9 5.42 3.89 8.01
C ILE A 9 6.94 3.96 7.89
N ILE A 10 7.43 4.27 6.69
CA ILE A 10 8.82 4.63 6.46
C ILE A 10 9.12 5.95 7.17
N GLY A 11 10.24 6.01 7.87
CA GLY A 11 10.76 7.23 8.47
C GLY A 11 11.76 6.93 9.58
N ARG A 12 12.31 7.99 10.16
CA ARG A 12 13.38 7.91 11.16
C ARG A 12 13.09 6.90 12.28
N GLU A 13 14.06 6.01 12.50
CA GLU A 13 14.08 5.07 13.60
C GLU A 13 13.95 5.74 14.99
N GLY A 14 13.27 5.07 15.91
CA GLY A 14 13.03 5.55 17.28
C GLY A 14 11.81 6.47 17.45
N LYS A 15 11.12 6.86 16.37
CA LYS A 15 9.77 7.41 16.46
C LYS A 15 8.75 6.28 16.44
N LEU A 16 7.76 6.32 17.34
CA LEU A 16 6.72 5.29 17.43
C LEU A 16 6.03 5.09 16.07
N GLY A 17 5.91 3.83 15.66
CA GLY A 17 5.27 3.44 14.40
C GLY A 17 6.06 3.79 13.14
N ARG A 18 7.34 4.18 13.25
CA ARG A 18 8.23 4.43 12.12
C ARG A 18 9.35 3.41 12.05
N ARG A 19 9.78 3.11 10.83
CA ARG A 19 10.86 2.17 10.53
C ARG A 19 11.72 2.71 9.40
N GLU A 20 13.02 2.42 9.44
CA GLU A 20 13.92 2.69 8.33
C GLU A 20 13.42 2.04 7.03
N GLU A 21 13.67 2.73 5.91
CA GLU A 21 13.12 2.38 4.60
C GLU A 21 13.46 0.94 4.20
N ALA A 22 14.76 0.59 4.25
CA ALA A 22 15.23 -0.72 3.83
C ALA A 22 14.57 -1.86 4.63
N GLU A 23 14.39 -1.68 5.94
CA GLU A 23 13.75 -2.68 6.79
C GLU A 23 12.25 -2.76 6.50
N HIS A 24 11.58 -1.63 6.28
CA HIS A 24 10.17 -1.59 5.91
C HIS A 24 9.91 -2.32 4.59
N LEU A 25 10.70 -2.02 3.55
CA LEU A 25 10.58 -2.66 2.23
C LEU A 25 10.91 -4.15 2.30
N ARG A 26 11.91 -4.56 3.10
CA ARG A 26 12.23 -5.98 3.34
C ARG A 26 11.04 -6.74 3.95
N MET A 27 10.39 -6.15 4.96
CA MET A 27 9.21 -6.74 5.61
C MET A 27 8.01 -6.76 4.67
N MET A 28 7.78 -5.69 3.91
CA MET A 28 6.74 -5.64 2.89
C MET A 28 6.94 -6.73 1.84
N GLY A 29 8.18 -6.92 1.38
CA GLY A 29 8.55 -8.03 0.49
C GLY A 29 8.28 -9.41 1.09
N ALA A 30 8.45 -9.59 2.41
CA ALA A 30 8.10 -10.83 3.09
C ALA A 30 6.60 -11.09 3.08
N VAL A 31 5.77 -10.08 3.37
CA VAL A 31 4.31 -10.19 3.29
C VAL A 31 3.86 -10.50 1.86
N LEU A 32 4.44 -9.83 0.86
CA LEU A 32 4.09 -10.05 -0.55
C LEU A 32 4.48 -11.44 -1.05
N ARG A 33 5.52 -12.09 -0.51
CA ARG A 33 5.88 -13.47 -0.87
C ARG A 33 4.80 -14.49 -0.49
N GLU A 34 3.96 -14.19 0.50
CA GLU A 34 2.80 -14.99 0.88
C GLU A 34 1.61 -14.82 -0.09
N LYS A 35 1.79 -14.03 -1.16
CA LYS A 35 0.81 -13.79 -2.24
C LYS A 35 -0.58 -13.38 -1.71
N PRO A 36 -0.68 -12.29 -0.92
CA PRO A 36 -1.97 -11.78 -0.47
C PRO A 36 -2.80 -11.28 -1.68
N GLU A 37 -4.11 -11.40 -1.59
CA GLU A 37 -5.04 -10.80 -2.55
C GLU A 37 -5.32 -9.33 -2.20
N VAL A 38 -5.29 -9.01 -0.89
CA VAL A 38 -5.38 -7.64 -0.36
C VAL A 38 -4.17 -7.36 0.53
N LEU A 39 -3.45 -6.28 0.25
CA LEU A 39 -2.36 -5.77 1.08
C LEU A 39 -2.80 -4.49 1.80
N VAL A 40 -2.75 -4.48 3.13
CA VAL A 40 -3.08 -3.31 3.95
C VAL A 40 -1.80 -2.60 4.41
N LEU A 41 -1.65 -1.33 4.04
CA LEU A 41 -0.54 -0.48 4.44
C LEU A 41 -1.06 0.76 5.18
N HIS A 42 -0.26 1.34 6.07
CA HIS A 42 -0.62 2.64 6.64
C HIS A 42 -0.42 3.77 5.63
N ALA A 43 0.78 3.87 5.04
CA ALA A 43 1.10 4.81 3.96
C ALA A 43 1.25 4.06 2.63
N GLY A 44 0.69 4.64 1.57
CA GLY A 44 0.66 4.06 0.23
C GLY A 44 1.82 4.50 -0.69
N PRO A 45 1.85 3.94 -1.91
CA PRO A 45 2.74 4.38 -2.98
C PRO A 45 2.38 5.78 -3.48
N ASP A 46 3.30 6.45 -4.17
CA ASP A 46 2.92 7.53 -5.08
C ASP A 46 2.27 6.95 -6.35
N VAL A 47 1.74 7.81 -7.22
CA VAL A 47 1.14 7.37 -8.48
C VAL A 47 1.65 8.25 -9.63
N PRO A 48 2.42 7.72 -10.59
CA PRO A 48 2.93 8.48 -11.72
C PRO A 48 1.80 9.18 -12.50
N GLY A 49 2.03 10.42 -12.89
CA GLY A 49 1.03 11.24 -13.60
C GLY A 49 -0.06 11.84 -12.70
N ARG A 50 -0.10 11.52 -11.40
CA ARG A 50 -1.04 12.11 -10.43
C ARG A 50 -0.30 12.94 -9.40
N ARG A 51 -0.88 14.09 -9.03
CA ARG A 51 -0.37 14.95 -7.94
C ARG A 51 -0.92 14.45 -6.60
N VAL A 52 -0.42 13.30 -6.14
CA VAL A 52 -0.81 12.69 -4.87
C VAL A 52 0.42 12.41 -4.02
N HIS A 53 0.27 12.48 -2.70
CA HIS A 53 1.33 12.10 -1.77
C HIS A 53 1.42 10.58 -1.61
N GLY A 54 2.64 10.07 -1.57
CA GLY A 54 2.93 8.65 -1.41
C GLY A 54 4.43 8.38 -1.51
N SER A 55 4.82 7.10 -1.41
CA SER A 55 6.22 6.66 -1.44
C SER A 55 6.58 5.98 -2.76
N ALA A 56 7.55 6.56 -3.49
CA ALA A 56 8.13 5.94 -4.68
C ALA A 56 8.79 4.57 -4.39
N PRO A 57 9.55 4.38 -3.30
CA PRO A 57 10.04 3.05 -2.94
C PRO A 57 8.95 1.99 -2.72
N ILE A 58 7.81 2.37 -2.11
CA ILE A 58 6.66 1.45 -1.99
C ILE A 58 6.09 1.12 -3.38
N ARG A 59 5.95 2.11 -4.26
CA ARG A 59 5.48 1.90 -5.63
C ARG A 59 6.34 0.90 -6.38
N GLU A 60 7.65 1.07 -6.35
CA GLU A 60 8.60 0.20 -7.08
C GLU A 60 8.50 -1.26 -6.65
N VAL A 61 8.26 -1.54 -5.36
CA VAL A 61 8.02 -2.91 -4.88
C VAL A 61 6.68 -3.48 -5.39
N LEU A 62 5.68 -2.63 -5.59
CA LEU A 62 4.33 -3.02 -6.06
C LEU A 62 4.26 -3.19 -7.59
N GLU A 63 4.98 -2.38 -8.37
CA GLU A 63 4.96 -2.45 -9.84
C GLU A 63 5.48 -3.79 -10.40
N GLY A 64 6.24 -4.55 -9.61
CA GLY A 64 6.63 -5.93 -9.92
C GLY A 64 5.58 -6.99 -9.58
N ARG A 65 4.34 -6.61 -9.26
CA ARG A 65 3.26 -7.51 -8.81
C ARG A 65 2.00 -7.30 -9.62
N GLU A 66 1.37 -8.40 -9.98
CA GLU A 66 0.06 -8.44 -10.63
C GLU A 66 -1.02 -8.79 -9.61
N GLU A 67 -2.25 -8.33 -9.85
CA GLU A 67 -3.49 -8.77 -9.18
C GLU A 67 -3.58 -8.55 -7.65
N VAL A 68 -2.80 -7.62 -7.07
CA VAL A 68 -2.96 -7.24 -5.67
C VAL A 68 -3.81 -5.97 -5.55
N LEU A 69 -4.78 -5.96 -4.63
CA LEU A 69 -5.43 -4.74 -4.16
C LEU A 69 -4.70 -4.21 -2.93
N VAL A 70 -4.08 -3.03 -3.05
CA VAL A 70 -3.48 -2.31 -1.93
C VAL A 70 -4.51 -1.39 -1.31
N VAL A 71 -4.73 -1.50 -0.01
CA VAL A 71 -5.54 -0.56 0.78
C VAL A 71 -4.59 0.25 1.67
N CYS A 72 -4.63 1.57 1.54
CA CYS A 72 -3.76 2.45 2.31
C CYS A 72 -4.45 3.73 2.78
N GLY A 73 -3.79 4.52 3.63
CA GLY A 73 -4.29 5.83 4.05
C GLY A 73 -3.13 6.82 4.20
N HIS A 74 -3.15 7.55 5.33
CA HIS A 74 -2.13 8.53 5.74
C HIS A 74 -2.14 9.86 5.01
N ALA A 75 -2.38 9.88 3.70
CA ALA A 75 -2.43 11.10 2.91
C ALA A 75 -3.72 11.19 2.10
N HIS A 76 -4.31 12.38 2.06
CA HIS A 76 -5.54 12.63 1.34
C HIS A 76 -5.35 12.53 -0.18
N TRP A 77 -6.21 11.75 -0.84
CA TRP A 77 -6.35 11.67 -2.29
C TRP A 77 -7.79 12.06 -2.69
N GLU A 78 -7.92 12.93 -3.69
CA GLU A 78 -9.22 13.31 -4.26
C GLU A 78 -9.90 12.07 -4.86
N GLU A 79 -9.23 11.45 -5.84
CA GLU A 79 -9.65 10.17 -6.42
C GLU A 79 -9.06 9.01 -5.61
N PRO A 80 -9.88 8.20 -4.92
CA PRO A 80 -9.37 7.23 -3.95
C PRO A 80 -8.76 5.99 -4.62
N LEU A 81 -9.16 5.66 -5.86
CA LEU A 81 -8.68 4.50 -6.59
C LEU A 81 -7.64 4.90 -7.63
N ALA A 82 -6.55 4.15 -7.71
CA ALA A 82 -5.53 4.23 -8.74
C ALA A 82 -5.16 2.83 -9.23
N THR A 83 -4.62 2.75 -10.45
CA THR A 83 -3.97 1.53 -10.95
C THR A 83 -2.53 1.87 -11.30
N LEU A 84 -1.58 1.15 -10.72
CA LEU A 84 -0.15 1.29 -11.00
C LEU A 84 0.22 0.60 -12.32
N THR A 85 1.40 0.92 -12.83
CA THR A 85 2.04 0.13 -13.88
C THR A 85 2.20 -1.32 -13.39
N GLY A 86 1.71 -2.30 -14.16
CA GLY A 86 1.65 -3.71 -13.73
C GLY A 86 0.29 -4.17 -13.19
N GLY A 87 -0.71 -3.29 -13.13
CA GLY A 87 -2.11 -3.67 -12.87
C GLY A 87 -2.50 -3.75 -11.39
N THR A 88 -1.56 -3.59 -10.45
CA THR A 88 -1.86 -3.44 -9.03
C THR A 88 -2.80 -2.24 -8.81
N GLN A 89 -3.91 -2.46 -8.10
CA GLN A 89 -4.84 -1.40 -7.73
C GLN A 89 -4.51 -0.85 -6.34
N VAL A 90 -4.61 0.45 -6.15
CA VAL A 90 -4.38 1.14 -4.88
C VAL A 90 -5.64 1.91 -4.52
N LEU A 91 -6.26 1.52 -3.42
CA LEU A 91 -7.44 2.16 -2.85
C LEU A 91 -7.04 2.89 -1.57
N ASN A 92 -6.96 4.22 -1.67
CA ASN A 92 -6.75 5.10 -0.54
C ASN A 92 -8.06 5.31 0.22
N VAL A 93 -8.05 4.98 1.51
CA VAL A 93 -9.20 5.03 2.41
C VAL A 93 -9.09 6.14 3.45
N ASP A 94 -8.27 7.17 3.22
CA ASP A 94 -8.26 8.37 4.06
C ASP A 94 -9.69 8.90 4.24
N SER A 95 -10.13 9.00 5.51
CA SER A 95 -11.49 9.36 5.92
C SER A 95 -12.61 8.50 5.31
N ARG A 96 -12.32 7.25 4.92
CA ARG A 96 -13.25 6.30 4.29
C ARG A 96 -13.14 4.91 4.94
N ALA A 97 -14.20 4.12 4.83
CA ALA A 97 -14.18 2.72 5.21
C ALA A 97 -14.48 1.86 3.97
N VAL A 98 -13.83 0.70 3.86
CA VAL A 98 -14.08 -0.28 2.80
C VAL A 98 -14.65 -1.52 3.42
N LEU A 99 -15.82 -1.93 2.93
CA LEU A 99 -16.48 -3.18 3.34
C LEU A 99 -16.34 -4.19 2.20
N LEU A 100 -15.62 -5.26 2.45
CA LEU A 100 -15.56 -6.39 1.53
C LEU A 100 -16.74 -7.33 1.81
N GLN A 101 -17.48 -7.66 0.76
CA GLN A 101 -18.62 -8.58 0.83
C GLN A 101 -18.36 -9.78 -0.09
N ARG A 102 -18.92 -10.94 0.29
CA ARG A 102 -18.89 -12.12 -0.57
C ARG A 102 -19.72 -11.84 -1.84
N ALA A 103 -19.18 -12.17 -3.00
CA ALA A 103 -19.94 -12.16 -4.25
C ALA A 103 -21.16 -13.11 -4.13
N ARG A 104 -22.29 -12.69 -4.69
CA ARG A 104 -23.53 -13.47 -4.68
C ARG A 104 -23.45 -14.67 -5.61
#